data_AF-A0A511XHZ8-F1
#
_entry.id   AF-A0A511XHZ8-F1
#
_cell.length_a   1.000
_cell.length_b   1.000
_cell.length_c   1.000
_cell.angle_alpha   90.00
_cell.angle_beta   90.00
_cell.angle_gamma   90.00
#
_symmetry.space_group_name_H-M   'P 1'
#
loop_
_entity.id
_entity.type
_entity.pdbx_description
1 polymer ?
#
loop_
_entity_poly.entity_id
_entity_poly.type
_entity_poly.pdbx_seq_one_letter_code
_entity_poly.pdbx_strand_id
1 'polypeptide(L)'
;MSETMTTHTRETTSLIASDKVEGTAVYARSGERLGTISNFMVNKQTGQVAYAIMSFGGFLGMGNKYHPLPWKNLNYDPERGGYVVDLMPEQLKRAPAYDADDVPNWANPSYRAGIDDYYSRTPLM
;
A
#
# COMPACT_ATOMS: atom_id res chain seq x y z
N MET A 1 -37.25 -24.53 5.92
CA MET A 1 -35.88 -24.51 6.45
C MET A 1 -35.11 -23.51 5.62
N SER A 2 -34.67 -22.43 6.27
CA SER A 2 -34.15 -21.19 5.70
C SER A 2 -32.80 -21.36 5.03
N GLU A 3 -32.54 -20.56 3.98
CA GLU A 3 -31.51 -19.51 3.99
C GLU A 3 -31.61 -18.69 2.69
N THR A 4 -32.19 -17.49 2.80
CA THR A 4 -32.15 -16.44 1.78
C THR A 4 -31.11 -15.40 2.16
N MET A 5 -30.37 -14.93 1.15
CA MET A 5 -29.71 -13.62 1.02
C MET A 5 -28.51 -13.29 1.93
N THR A 6 -27.31 -13.20 1.31
CA THR A 6 -26.37 -12.10 1.61
C THR A 6 -25.59 -11.68 0.37
N THR A 7 -26.19 -10.84 -0.47
CA THR A 7 -25.46 -10.03 -1.44
C THR A 7 -24.48 -9.15 -0.66
N HIS A 8 -23.17 -9.41 -0.75
CA HIS A 8 -22.12 -8.62 -0.11
C HIS A 8 -21.94 -7.29 -0.85
N THR A 9 -22.92 -6.39 -0.76
CA THR A 9 -22.74 -4.98 -1.13
C THR A 9 -22.12 -4.28 0.07
N ARG A 10 -20.78 -4.27 0.15
CA ARG A 10 -20.01 -3.50 1.16
C ARG A 10 -19.10 -2.44 0.54
N GLU A 11 -19.43 -1.98 -0.65
CA GLU A 11 -18.80 -0.80 -1.25
C GLU A 11 -19.76 0.37 -1.02
N THR A 12 -19.33 1.38 -0.28
CA THR A 12 -19.85 2.73 -0.51
C THR A 12 -18.80 3.50 -1.30
N THR A 13 -19.21 4.52 -2.06
CA THR A 13 -18.36 5.27 -2.99
C THR A 13 -17.08 5.87 -2.36
N SER A 14 -16.92 5.83 -1.03
CA SER A 14 -15.80 6.43 -0.31
C SER A 14 -15.16 5.55 0.78
N LEU A 15 -15.63 4.32 1.02
CA LEU A 15 -15.14 3.47 2.11
C LEU A 15 -14.78 2.08 1.59
N ILE A 16 -13.55 1.66 1.87
CA ILE A 16 -13.05 0.32 1.59
C ILE A 16 -12.83 -0.43 2.90
N ALA A 17 -13.29 -1.68 2.96
CA ALA A 17 -13.08 -2.53 4.12
C ALA A 17 -11.60 -2.94 4.22
N SER A 18 -11.05 -3.02 5.44
CA SER A 18 -9.64 -3.33 5.71
C SER A 18 -9.19 -4.64 5.05
N ASP A 19 -10.05 -5.67 5.10
CA ASP A 19 -9.84 -7.00 4.51
C ASP A 19 -9.89 -7.00 2.97
N LYS A 20 -10.37 -5.90 2.37
CA LYS A 20 -10.36 -5.68 0.92
C LYS A 20 -9.19 -4.83 0.46
N VAL A 21 -8.58 -4.02 1.33
CA VAL A 21 -7.35 -3.27 1.02
C VAL A 21 -6.17 -4.24 0.92
N GLU A 22 -6.04 -5.15 1.88
CA GLU A 22 -5.05 -6.22 1.84
C GLU A 22 -5.27 -7.11 0.61
N GLY A 23 -4.20 -7.44 -0.10
CA GLY A 23 -4.29 -8.19 -1.36
C GLY A 23 -4.58 -7.32 -2.59
N THR A 24 -4.89 -6.03 -2.43
CA THR A 24 -5.11 -5.14 -3.58
C THR A 24 -3.80 -4.91 -4.34
N ALA A 25 -3.83 -5.04 -5.67
CA ALA A 25 -2.66 -4.82 -6.50
C ALA A 25 -2.26 -3.35 -6.54
N VAL A 26 -0.95 -3.10 -6.61
CA VAL A 26 -0.37 -1.77 -6.82
C VAL A 26 0.31 -1.73 -8.18
N TYR A 27 0.03 -0.71 -8.96
CA TYR A 27 0.53 -0.50 -10.32
C TYR A 27 1.30 0.82 -10.41
N ALA A 28 2.32 0.85 -11.26
CA ALA A 28 2.87 2.09 -11.78
C ALA A 28 1.89 2.71 -12.80
N ARG A 29 2.04 4.00 -13.10
CA ARG A 29 1.24 4.65 -14.15
C ARG A 29 1.43 4.09 -15.55
N SER A 30 2.55 3.41 -15.82
CA SER A 30 2.75 2.62 -17.04
C SER A 30 1.79 1.42 -17.15
N GLY A 31 1.11 1.06 -16.06
CA GLY A 31 0.30 -0.14 -15.93
C GLY A 31 1.08 -1.37 -15.46
N GLU A 32 2.39 -1.25 -15.24
CA GLU A 32 3.20 -2.33 -14.68
C GLU A 32 2.80 -2.62 -13.24
N ARG A 33 2.61 -3.91 -12.91
CA ARG A 33 2.29 -4.33 -11.54
C ARG A 33 3.55 -4.28 -10.69
N LEU A 34 3.53 -3.43 -9.67
CA LEU A 34 4.63 -3.29 -8.72
C LEU A 34 4.51 -4.33 -7.60
N GLY A 35 3.33 -4.51 -7.02
CA GLY A 35 3.20 -5.37 -5.86
C GLY A 35 1.77 -5.52 -5.38
N THR A 36 1.62 -5.79 -4.08
CA THR A 36 0.33 -5.98 -3.43
C THR A 36 0.32 -5.27 -2.09
N ILE A 37 -0.79 -4.66 -1.70
CA ILE A 37 -0.92 -4.13 -0.35
C ILE A 37 -0.95 -5.28 0.67
N SER A 38 -0.05 -5.23 1.64
CA SER A 38 0.03 -6.19 2.74
C SER A 38 -0.81 -5.74 3.92
N ASN A 39 -0.71 -4.48 4.33
CA ASN A 39 -1.49 -3.85 5.41
C ASN A 39 -1.34 -2.32 5.32
N PHE A 40 -1.85 -1.62 6.32
CA PHE A 40 -1.74 -0.16 6.42
C PHE A 40 -1.51 0.31 7.86
N MET A 41 -0.83 1.44 7.98
CA MET A 41 -0.48 2.07 9.25
C MET A 41 -1.48 3.16 9.58
N VAL A 42 -2.25 2.99 10.66
CA VAL A 42 -3.26 3.95 11.12
C VAL A 42 -2.73 4.75 12.30
N ASN A 43 -2.94 6.06 12.27
CA ASN A 43 -2.78 6.90 13.44
C ASN A 43 -3.88 6.57 14.47
N LYS A 44 -3.50 6.04 15.62
CA LYS A 44 -4.44 5.60 16.67
C LYS A 44 -5.30 6.74 17.26
N GLN A 45 -4.86 7.98 17.17
CA GLN A 45 -5.58 9.14 17.71
C GLN A 45 -6.52 9.76 16.68
N THR A 46 -6.07 9.92 15.44
CA THR A 46 -6.87 10.59 14.39
C THR A 46 -7.69 9.62 13.54
N GLY A 47 -7.38 8.32 13.58
CA GLY A 47 -7.98 7.31 12.72
C GLY A 47 -7.53 7.37 11.26
N GLN A 48 -6.60 8.28 10.91
CA GLN A 48 -6.14 8.45 9.53
C GLN A 48 -5.10 7.41 9.16
N VAL A 49 -5.20 6.87 7.95
CA VAL A 49 -4.18 6.01 7.37
C VAL A 49 -3.00 6.86 6.94
N ALA A 50 -1.82 6.61 7.52
CA ALA A 50 -0.59 7.32 7.20
C ALA A 50 0.16 6.67 6.03
N TYR A 51 0.27 5.33 6.06
CA TYR A 51 1.03 4.57 5.06
C TYR A 51 0.28 3.31 4.66
N ALA A 52 0.33 2.95 3.38
CA ALA A 52 0.06 1.60 2.91
C ALA A 52 1.39 0.85 2.80
N ILE A 53 1.43 -0.40 3.25
CA ILE A 53 2.63 -1.23 3.15
C ILE A 53 2.45 -2.15 1.96
N MET A 54 3.25 -1.96 0.92
CA MET A 54 3.25 -2.80 -0.27
C MET A 54 4.29 -3.91 -0.13
N SER A 55 3.91 -5.16 -0.34
CA SER A 55 4.84 -6.28 -0.50
C SER A 55 5.26 -6.44 -1.96
N PHE A 56 6.55 -6.68 -2.16
CA PHE A 56 7.19 -6.93 -3.45
C PHE A 56 7.95 -8.27 -3.39
N GLY A 57 7.71 -9.14 -4.38
CA GLY A 57 8.53 -10.35 -4.61
C GLY A 57 8.17 -11.58 -3.75
N GLY A 58 6.99 -12.17 -3.94
CA GLY A 58 6.50 -13.30 -3.13
C GLY A 58 6.04 -14.56 -3.88
N PHE A 59 6.43 -14.78 -5.14
CA PHE A 59 5.99 -15.96 -5.92
C PHE A 59 7.06 -17.06 -6.06
N LEU A 60 8.31 -16.85 -5.59
CA LEU A 60 9.43 -17.81 -5.79
C LEU A 60 10.42 -17.87 -4.59
N GLY A 61 9.95 -17.88 -3.34
CA GLY A 61 10.76 -18.36 -2.21
C GLY A 61 11.99 -17.52 -1.79
N MET A 62 12.11 -16.26 -2.22
CA MET A 62 13.06 -15.29 -1.65
C MET A 62 12.27 -14.16 -0.98
N GLY A 63 12.74 -13.74 0.21
CA GLY A 63 12.00 -12.96 1.19
C GLY A 63 11.22 -11.77 0.66
N ASN A 64 10.04 -11.55 1.26
CA ASN A 64 9.20 -10.41 0.93
C ASN A 64 9.89 -9.10 1.36
N LYS A 65 10.06 -8.16 0.41
CA LYS A 65 10.38 -6.77 0.73
C LYS A 65 9.11 -5.97 0.92
N TYR A 66 9.09 -5.14 1.95
CA TYR A 66 7.98 -4.25 2.26
C TYR A 66 8.37 -2.81 2.00
N HIS A 67 7.57 -2.16 1.15
CA HIS A 67 7.71 -0.76 0.80
C HIS A 67 6.59 0.04 1.45
N PRO A 68 6.89 0.89 2.46
CA PRO A 68 5.92 1.85 2.95
C PRO A 68 5.70 2.96 1.91
N LEU A 69 4.42 3.17 1.57
CA LEU A 69 3.95 4.18 0.64
C LEU A 69 3.06 5.17 1.40
N PRO A 70 3.30 6.49 1.36
CA PRO A 70 2.39 7.47 1.94
C PRO A 70 0.99 7.30 1.35
N TRP A 71 -0.04 7.20 2.20
CA TRP A 71 -1.42 6.91 1.74
C TRP A 71 -1.90 7.89 0.66
N LYS A 72 -1.52 9.16 0.79
CA LYS A 72 -1.82 10.25 -0.15
C LYS A 72 -1.26 10.03 -1.58
N ASN A 73 -0.31 9.12 -1.76
CA ASN A 73 0.29 8.82 -3.06
C ASN A 73 -0.44 7.67 -3.80
N LEU A 74 -1.38 6.98 -3.14
CA LEU A 74 -2.15 5.89 -3.75
C LEU A 74 -3.45 6.43 -4.33
N ASN A 75 -3.65 6.23 -5.63
CA ASN A 75 -4.91 6.53 -6.31
C ASN A 75 -5.61 5.23 -6.68
N TYR A 76 -6.83 5.01 -6.21
CA TYR A 76 -7.57 3.82 -6.62
C TYR A 76 -8.07 3.97 -8.05
N ASP A 77 -7.73 3.01 -8.92
CA ASP A 77 -8.21 2.90 -10.29
C ASP A 77 -9.28 1.79 -10.35
N PRO A 78 -10.57 2.14 -10.49
CA PRO A 78 -11.66 1.18 -10.55
C PRO A 78 -11.60 0.24 -11.75
N GLU A 79 -11.02 0.67 -12.88
CA GLU A 79 -10.89 -0.17 -14.08
C GLU A 79 -9.90 -1.30 -13.86
N ARG A 80 -8.87 -1.05 -13.04
CA ARG A 80 -7.85 -2.04 -12.66
C ARG A 80 -8.19 -2.80 -11.38
N GLY A 81 -9.17 -2.33 -10.61
CA GLY A 81 -9.45 -2.85 -9.27
C GLY A 81 -8.23 -2.76 -8.35
N GLY A 82 -7.40 -1.72 -8.49
CA GLY A 82 -6.12 -1.62 -7.79
C GLY A 82 -5.64 -0.19 -7.61
N TYR A 83 -4.60 -0.02 -6.80
CA TYR A 83 -3.99 1.28 -6.59
C TYR A 83 -2.94 1.60 -7.65
N VAL A 84 -2.91 2.83 -8.11
CA VAL A 84 -1.90 3.38 -9.00
C VAL A 84 -1.06 4.38 -8.22
N VAL A 85 0.26 4.22 -8.32
CA VAL A 85 1.23 5.15 -7.76
C VAL A 85 2.06 5.77 -8.88
N ASP A 86 2.43 7.02 -8.66
CA ASP A 86 3.29 7.76 -9.57
C ASP A 86 4.77 7.50 -9.27
N LEU A 87 5.17 6.25 -9.48
CA LEU A 87 6.53 5.78 -9.28
C LEU A 87 6.96 4.89 -10.45
N MET A 88 8.19 5.08 -10.92
CA MET A 88 8.87 4.15 -11.81
C MET A 88 9.46 2.97 -11.00
N PRO A 89 9.63 1.79 -11.61
CA PRO A 89 10.34 0.66 -10.99
C PRO A 89 11.71 1.05 -10.43
N GLU A 90 12.44 1.94 -11.10
CA GLU A 90 13.77 2.43 -10.71
C GLU A 90 13.74 3.35 -9.47
N GLN A 91 12.63 4.06 -9.26
CA GLN A 91 12.39 4.80 -8.04
C GLN A 91 12.07 3.79 -6.93
N LEU A 92 11.17 2.84 -7.17
CA LEU A 92 10.81 1.82 -6.18
C LEU A 92 12.02 1.02 -5.67
N LYS A 93 12.98 0.65 -6.54
CA LYS A 93 14.23 -0.02 -6.16
C LYS A 93 15.08 0.77 -5.14
N ARG A 94 14.95 2.10 -5.12
CA ARG A 94 15.65 3.03 -4.21
C ARG A 94 14.76 3.55 -3.08
N ALA A 95 13.48 3.20 -3.10
CA ALA A 95 12.53 3.63 -2.10
C ALA A 95 12.85 2.97 -0.75
N PRO A 96 12.47 3.61 0.37
CA PRO A 96 12.50 2.98 1.67
C PRO A 96 11.85 1.60 1.62
N ALA A 97 12.53 0.61 2.20
CA ALA A 97 12.07 -0.75 2.25
C ALA A 97 12.60 -1.43 3.52
N TYR A 98 11.93 -2.48 3.96
CA TYR A 98 12.41 -3.35 5.02
C TYR A 98 12.05 -4.81 4.70
N ASP A 99 12.82 -5.74 5.26
CA ASP A 99 12.57 -7.17 5.12
C ASP A 99 11.57 -7.66 6.19
N ALA A 100 10.88 -8.77 5.94
CA ALA A 100 9.91 -9.35 6.87
C ALA A 100 10.47 -9.57 8.29
N ASP A 101 11.76 -9.92 8.37
CA ASP A 101 12.45 -10.27 9.60
C ASP A 101 13.11 -9.05 10.29
N ASP A 102 13.06 -7.87 9.67
CA ASP A 102 13.65 -6.62 10.18
C ASP A 102 12.63 -5.47 10.13
N VAL A 103 11.53 -5.64 10.90
CA VAL A 103 10.46 -4.64 10.96
C VAL A 103 10.94 -3.38 11.70
N PRO A 104 10.89 -2.21 11.07
CA PRO A 104 11.39 -0.97 11.66
C PRO A 104 10.51 -0.48 12.81
N ASN A 105 11.10 0.30 13.71
CA ASN A 105 10.35 0.94 14.78
C ASN A 105 9.50 2.11 14.23
N TRP A 106 8.24 1.83 13.94
CA TRP A 106 7.25 2.80 13.47
C TRP A 106 6.99 3.96 14.45
N ALA A 107 7.28 3.79 15.75
CA ALA A 107 7.17 4.88 16.72
C ALA A 107 8.29 5.92 16.54
N ASN A 108 9.40 5.56 15.89
CA ASN A 108 10.51 6.47 15.62
C ASN A 108 10.09 7.56 14.60
N PRO A 109 10.04 8.85 15.00
CA PRO A 109 9.68 9.93 14.08
C PRO A 109 10.67 10.09 12.93
N SER A 110 11.96 9.83 13.14
CA SER A 110 12.99 9.98 12.11
C SER A 110 12.83 8.95 10.99
N TYR A 111 12.38 7.74 11.31
CA TYR A 111 12.08 6.71 10.30
C TYR A 111 10.94 7.16 9.38
N ARG A 112 9.83 7.61 9.98
CA ARG A 112 8.66 8.14 9.26
C ARG A 112 9.02 9.37 8.43
N ALA A 113 9.79 10.30 8.99
CA ALA A 113 10.26 11.47 8.29
C ALA A 113 11.14 11.12 7.09
N GLY A 114 12.00 10.10 7.18
CA GLY A 114 12.79 9.61 6.05
C GLY A 114 11.95 9.05 4.92
N ILE A 115 10.85 8.36 5.24
CA ILE A 115 9.87 7.90 4.25
C ILE A 115 9.25 9.12 3.55
N ASP A 116 8.70 10.05 4.32
CA ASP A 116 8.00 11.22 3.77
C ASP A 116 8.95 12.12 2.95
N ASP A 117 10.19 12.28 3.39
CA ASP A 117 11.23 13.04 2.69
C ASP A 117 11.54 12.41 1.32
N TYR A 118 11.72 11.10 1.26
CA TYR A 118 11.95 10.38 0.01
C TYR A 118 10.83 10.67 -0.99
N TYR A 119 9.56 10.50 -0.59
CA TYR A 119 8.42 10.66 -1.50
C TYR A 119 8.06 12.13 -1.78
N SER A 120 8.47 13.08 -0.95
CA SER A 120 8.29 14.52 -1.25
C SER A 120 9.33 15.06 -2.23
N ARG A 121 10.54 14.49 -2.25
CA ARG A 121 11.62 14.85 -3.18
C ARG A 121 11.58 14.07 -4.48
N THR A 122 10.89 12.93 -4.48
CA THR A 122 10.66 12.14 -5.69
C THR A 122 9.64 12.87 -6.54
N PRO A 123 9.99 13.38 -7.74
CA PRO A 123 9.03 14.01 -8.61
C PRO A 123 7.95 12.98 -8.96
N LEU A 124 6.72 13.27 -8.55
CA LEU A 124 5.53 12.66 -9.13
C LEU A 124 5.45 13.23 -10.56
N MET A 125 5.32 12.36 -11.54
CA MET A 125 5.38 12.73 -12.97
C MET A 125 4.00 13.18 -13.50
#